data_AF-A0A2N6NJF8-F1
#
_entry.id   AF-A0A2N6NJF8-F1
#
_cell.length_a   1.000
_cell.length_b   1.000
_cell.length_c   1.000
_cell.angle_alpha   90.00
_cell.angle_beta   90.00
_cell.angle_gamma   90.00
#
_symmetry.space_group_name_H-M   'P 1'
#
loop_
_entity.id
_entity.type
_entity.pdbx_description
1 polymer ?
#
loop_
_entity_poly.entity_id
_entity_poly.type
_entity_poly.pdbx_seq_one_letter_code
_entity_poly.pdbx_strand_id
1 'polypeptide(L)'
;MSRELPPLPAVKDKGLEKLAFTHPGSVPGSRPDQQYERLEWLGDAYLELFATALIDKTFLQLPSGRCSQIRERLIRNTTLASYFREYGLEARARLPIDVINQKKPSRGSSSDKDLLKTQSDMFEAYVAAVILSDPANGIETTMSWLKALWGRSLIEDVQKAERSQTLVARTENTRRERTPKEELSSRIVIKGITLRYKRMESKKRDKHSGQELFTVGVYLDGWGELGKLLGVGSALSIKEAGQKAAAGVMENKKLMKVYESNKKAFLEGKGDEV
;
A
#
# COMPACT_ATOMS: atom_id res chain seq x y z
N MET A 1 -19.84 1.74 12.58
CA MET A 1 -20.08 1.87 11.12
C MET A 1 -21.15 0.86 10.73
N SER A 2 -22.25 1.31 10.12
CA SER A 2 -23.29 0.40 9.62
C SER A 2 -22.76 -0.35 8.38
N ARG A 3 -23.18 -1.61 8.19
CA ARG A 3 -22.91 -2.40 6.98
C ARG A 3 -23.92 -2.12 5.86
N GLU A 4 -24.95 -1.34 6.15
CA GLU A 4 -26.01 -1.02 5.21
C GLU A 4 -25.52 -0.10 4.09
N LEU A 5 -26.08 -0.30 2.90
CA LEU A 5 -25.77 0.50 1.72
C LEU A 5 -26.27 1.94 1.94
N PRO A 6 -25.42 2.97 1.88
CA PRO A 6 -25.86 4.35 2.09
C PRO A 6 -26.81 4.79 0.95
N PRO A 7 -27.71 5.76 1.22
CA PRO A 7 -28.65 6.22 0.20
C PRO A 7 -27.91 6.79 -1.00
N LEU A 8 -28.39 6.44 -2.18
CA LEU A 8 -27.81 6.83 -3.45
C LEU A 8 -28.11 8.33 -3.73
N PRO A 9 -27.10 9.20 -3.92
CA PRO A 9 -27.31 10.63 -4.18
C PRO A 9 -28.03 10.88 -5.50
N ALA A 10 -29.06 11.73 -5.55
CA ALA A 10 -29.75 12.00 -6.80
C ALA A 10 -28.91 12.88 -7.75
N VAL A 11 -28.93 12.56 -9.05
CA VAL A 11 -28.45 13.46 -10.11
C VAL A 11 -29.58 14.43 -10.45
N LYS A 12 -29.38 15.72 -10.16
CA LYS A 12 -30.44 16.75 -10.31
C LYS A 12 -30.72 17.08 -11.78
N ASP A 13 -29.70 17.00 -12.62
CA ASP A 13 -29.78 17.23 -14.06
C ASP A 13 -30.08 15.90 -14.78
N LYS A 14 -31.26 15.83 -15.40
CA LYS A 14 -31.72 14.64 -16.13
C LYS A 14 -30.93 14.34 -17.40
N GLY A 15 -30.33 15.35 -18.01
CA GLY A 15 -29.40 15.20 -19.13
C GLY A 15 -28.13 14.50 -18.70
N LEU A 16 -27.51 14.95 -17.61
CA LEU A 16 -26.33 14.30 -17.02
C LEU A 16 -26.62 12.88 -16.53
N GLU A 17 -27.78 12.67 -15.89
CA GLU A 17 -28.19 11.33 -15.44
C GLU A 17 -28.33 10.38 -16.64
N LYS A 18 -29.00 10.82 -17.71
CA LYS A 18 -29.12 10.04 -18.94
C LYS A 18 -27.76 9.74 -19.56
N LEU A 19 -26.87 10.73 -19.60
CA LEU A 19 -25.53 10.62 -20.18
C LEU A 19 -24.69 9.56 -19.46
N ALA A 20 -24.67 9.60 -18.12
CA ALA A 20 -23.91 8.67 -17.29
C ALA A 20 -24.29 7.19 -17.49
N PHE A 21 -25.53 6.92 -17.90
CA PHE A 21 -26.04 5.57 -18.12
C PHE A 21 -26.22 5.22 -19.61
N THR A 22 -25.60 5.97 -20.54
CA THR A 22 -25.69 5.68 -21.98
C THR A 22 -24.35 5.17 -22.51
N HIS A 23 -24.32 3.89 -22.92
CA HIS A 23 -23.13 3.28 -23.50
C HIS A 23 -22.82 3.83 -24.90
N PRO A 24 -21.54 4.02 -25.27
CA PRO A 24 -21.16 4.56 -26.59
C PRO A 24 -21.76 3.77 -27.76
N GLY A 25 -21.86 2.45 -27.64
CA GLY A 25 -22.48 1.58 -28.65
C GLY A 25 -24.01 1.66 -28.72
N SER A 26 -24.70 2.30 -27.78
CA SER A 26 -26.17 2.37 -27.76
C SER A 26 -26.74 3.40 -28.73
N VAL A 27 -25.90 4.32 -29.21
CA VAL A 27 -26.28 5.35 -30.18
C VAL A 27 -25.31 5.24 -31.37
N PRO A 28 -25.78 4.89 -32.58
CA PRO A 28 -24.94 4.82 -33.76
C PRO A 28 -24.26 6.18 -34.03
N GLY A 29 -22.93 6.17 -34.18
CA GLY A 29 -22.15 7.40 -34.40
C GLY A 29 -22.12 8.34 -33.19
N SER A 30 -22.26 7.81 -31.97
CA SER A 30 -22.27 8.61 -30.75
C SER A 30 -21.05 9.51 -30.63
N ARG A 31 -21.30 10.77 -30.26
CA ARG A 31 -20.25 11.72 -29.91
C ARG A 31 -19.97 11.67 -28.40
N PRO A 32 -18.78 12.08 -27.93
CA PRO A 32 -18.42 12.04 -26.51
C PRO A 32 -19.34 12.84 -25.56
N ASP A 33 -20.16 13.76 -26.08
CA ASP A 33 -21.19 14.52 -25.36
C ASP A 33 -22.56 13.82 -25.30
N GLN A 34 -22.67 12.61 -25.86
CA GLN A 34 -23.91 11.82 -25.94
C GLN A 34 -23.85 10.48 -25.21
N GLN A 35 -22.70 10.17 -24.60
CA GLN A 35 -22.43 8.92 -23.89
C GLN A 35 -21.50 9.16 -22.70
N TYR A 36 -21.29 8.13 -21.87
CA TYR A 36 -20.71 8.29 -20.54
C TYR A 36 -19.20 8.59 -20.51
N GLU A 37 -18.43 8.32 -21.57
CA GLU A 37 -16.94 8.32 -21.52
C GLU A 37 -16.33 9.59 -20.94
N ARG A 38 -16.87 10.78 -21.25
CA ARG A 38 -16.35 12.03 -20.68
C ARG A 38 -16.62 12.16 -19.18
N LEU A 39 -17.77 11.65 -18.74
CA LEU A 39 -18.14 11.61 -17.33
C LEU A 39 -17.34 10.54 -16.59
N GLU A 40 -17.12 9.37 -17.19
CA GLU A 40 -16.25 8.30 -16.68
C GLU A 40 -14.86 8.86 -16.39
N TRP A 41 -14.23 9.45 -17.41
CA TRP A 41 -12.90 10.03 -17.28
C TRP A 41 -12.79 11.05 -16.14
N LEU A 42 -13.80 11.90 -15.98
CA LEU A 42 -13.85 12.87 -14.88
C LEU A 42 -14.12 12.20 -13.53
N GLY A 43 -14.99 11.18 -13.52
CA GLY A 43 -15.41 10.45 -12.34
C GLY A 43 -14.27 9.63 -11.73
N ASP A 44 -13.45 9.00 -12.56
CA ASP A 44 -12.23 8.29 -12.15
C ASP A 44 -11.28 9.23 -11.38
N ALA A 45 -11.03 10.43 -11.91
CA ALA A 45 -10.20 11.43 -11.23
C ALA A 45 -10.77 11.85 -9.87
N TYR A 46 -12.10 12.02 -9.77
CA TYR A 46 -12.75 12.31 -8.48
C TYR A 46 -12.66 11.14 -7.50
N LEU A 47 -12.86 9.90 -7.96
CA LEU A 47 -12.73 8.71 -7.14
C LEU A 47 -11.30 8.55 -6.61
N GLU A 48 -10.28 8.75 -7.44
CA GLU A 48 -8.90 8.72 -7.01
C GLU A 48 -8.62 9.77 -5.93
N LEU A 49 -9.05 11.02 -6.16
CA LEU A 49 -8.87 12.11 -5.22
C LEU A 49 -9.57 11.82 -3.87
N PHE A 50 -10.85 11.46 -3.91
CA PHE A 50 -11.64 11.24 -2.70
C PHE A 50 -11.16 10.01 -1.93
N ALA A 51 -10.80 8.92 -2.61
CA ALA A 51 -10.24 7.74 -1.96
C ALA A 51 -8.90 8.08 -1.30
N THR A 52 -8.01 8.80 -2.01
CA THR A 52 -6.73 9.24 -1.47
C THR A 52 -6.90 10.14 -0.24
N ALA A 53 -7.77 11.14 -0.32
CA ALA A 53 -8.05 12.06 0.78
C ALA A 53 -8.67 11.36 2.00
N LEU A 54 -9.56 10.37 1.77
CA LEU A 54 -10.13 9.57 2.86
C LEU A 54 -9.05 8.72 3.54
N ILE A 55 -8.20 8.04 2.75
CA ILE A 55 -7.15 7.17 3.26
C ILE A 55 -6.12 7.96 4.06
N ASP A 56 -5.66 9.10 3.54
CA ASP A 56 -4.72 10.00 4.20
C ASP A 56 -5.24 10.42 5.59
N LYS A 57 -6.48 10.89 5.66
CA LYS A 57 -7.12 11.29 6.93
C LYS A 57 -7.38 10.13 7.90
N THR A 58 -7.54 8.90 7.39
CA THR A 58 -7.89 7.73 8.21
C THR A 58 -6.65 6.99 8.72
N PHE A 59 -5.58 6.94 7.94
CA PHE A 59 -4.44 6.06 8.17
C PHE A 59 -3.10 6.81 8.25
N LEU A 60 -2.98 7.72 9.20
CA LEU A 60 -1.82 8.62 9.36
C LEU A 60 -0.46 7.92 9.53
N GLN A 61 -0.44 6.65 9.93
CA GLN A 61 0.78 5.88 10.21
C GLN A 61 1.01 4.72 9.23
N LEU A 62 0.15 4.56 8.22
CA LEU A 62 0.36 3.50 7.21
C LEU A 62 1.40 3.95 6.18
N PRO A 63 2.33 3.07 5.78
CA PRO A 63 3.25 3.35 4.69
C PRO A 63 2.49 3.61 3.37
N SER A 64 3.04 4.49 2.53
CA SER A 64 2.44 4.87 1.24
C SER A 64 2.03 3.67 0.38
N GLY A 65 2.86 2.61 0.31
CA GLY A 65 2.52 1.39 -0.44
C GLY A 65 1.27 0.67 0.06
N ARG A 66 1.01 0.67 1.39
CA ARG A 66 -0.23 0.12 1.95
C ARG A 66 -1.42 1.03 1.65
N CYS A 67 -1.23 2.35 1.72
CA CYS A 67 -2.26 3.32 1.33
C CYS A 67 -2.67 3.12 -0.15
N SER A 68 -1.71 2.93 -1.06
CA SER A 68 -1.99 2.66 -2.47
C SER A 68 -2.77 1.35 -2.68
N GLN A 69 -2.44 0.28 -1.96
CA GLN A 69 -3.18 -0.99 -2.02
C GLN A 69 -4.62 -0.85 -1.54
N ILE A 70 -4.85 -0.08 -0.48
CA ILE A 70 -6.21 0.22 0.01
C ILE A 70 -6.97 1.00 -1.06
N ARG A 71 -6.36 2.05 -1.61
CA ARG A 71 -6.96 2.87 -2.67
C ARG A 71 -7.37 2.04 -3.87
N GLU A 72 -6.46 1.25 -4.42
CA GLU A 72 -6.72 0.35 -5.55
C GLU A 72 -7.91 -0.58 -5.27
N ARG A 73 -7.99 -1.16 -4.07
CA ARG A 73 -9.13 -2.01 -3.70
C ARG A 73 -10.46 -1.26 -3.66
N LEU A 74 -10.47 0.02 -3.27
CA LEU A 74 -11.69 0.84 -3.20
C LEU A 74 -12.21 1.23 -4.58
N ILE A 75 -11.32 1.48 -5.54
CA ILE A 75 -11.68 2.05 -6.85
C ILE A 75 -11.49 1.09 -8.03
N ARG A 76 -10.97 -0.13 -7.83
CA ARG A 76 -10.86 -1.12 -8.92
C ARG A 76 -12.22 -1.45 -9.53
N ASN A 77 -12.23 -1.81 -10.81
CA ASN A 77 -13.44 -2.04 -11.58
C ASN A 77 -14.36 -3.11 -10.98
N THR A 78 -13.80 -4.17 -10.41
CA THR A 78 -14.59 -5.22 -9.74
C THR A 78 -15.38 -4.68 -8.55
N THR A 79 -14.84 -3.71 -7.81
CA THR A 79 -15.49 -3.07 -6.67
C THR A 79 -16.58 -2.10 -7.16
N LEU A 80 -16.27 -1.24 -8.13
CA LEU A 80 -17.23 -0.27 -8.67
C LEU A 80 -18.41 -0.95 -9.37
N ALA A 81 -18.15 -1.99 -10.17
CA ALA A 81 -19.19 -2.80 -10.78
C ALA A 81 -20.04 -3.55 -9.74
N SER A 82 -19.48 -3.90 -8.57
CA SER A 82 -20.28 -4.44 -7.46
C SER A 82 -21.25 -3.40 -6.93
N TYR A 83 -20.78 -2.17 -6.67
CA TYR A 83 -21.64 -1.08 -6.22
C TYR A 83 -22.74 -0.75 -7.24
N PHE A 84 -22.40 -0.73 -8.54
CA PHE A 84 -23.38 -0.55 -9.61
C PHE A 84 -24.55 -1.54 -9.52
N ARG A 85 -24.24 -2.82 -9.26
CA ARG A 85 -25.23 -3.90 -9.10
C ARG A 85 -25.96 -3.84 -7.76
N GLU A 86 -25.26 -3.58 -6.65
CA GLU A 86 -25.84 -3.42 -5.31
C GLU A 86 -26.91 -2.32 -5.27
N TYR A 87 -26.69 -1.23 -6.02
CA TYR A 87 -27.64 -0.13 -6.16
C TYR A 87 -28.75 -0.37 -7.21
N GLY A 88 -28.73 -1.50 -7.92
CA GLY A 88 -29.69 -1.80 -8.98
C GLY A 88 -29.63 -0.86 -10.17
N LEU A 89 -28.46 -0.25 -10.46
CA LEU A 89 -28.30 0.72 -11.54
C LEU A 89 -28.41 0.09 -12.94
N GLU A 90 -28.37 -1.24 -13.02
CA GLU A 90 -28.60 -2.00 -14.25
C GLU A 90 -29.94 -1.64 -14.91
N ALA A 91 -30.97 -1.31 -14.13
CA ALA A 91 -32.27 -0.90 -14.64
C ALA A 91 -32.26 0.48 -15.33
N ARG A 92 -31.23 1.30 -15.08
CA ARG A 92 -31.05 2.63 -15.68
C ARG A 92 -30.12 2.59 -16.90
N ALA A 93 -29.33 1.53 -17.04
CA ALA A 93 -28.33 1.37 -18.09
C ALA A 93 -28.99 1.23 -19.46
N ARG A 94 -28.53 2.04 -20.41
CA ARG A 94 -28.83 1.92 -21.84
C ARG A 94 -27.64 1.25 -22.48
N LEU A 95 -27.83 -0.02 -22.81
CA LEU A 95 -26.83 -0.90 -23.39
C LEU A 95 -27.28 -1.34 -24.78
N PRO A 96 -26.36 -1.63 -25.72
CA PRO A 96 -26.68 -2.25 -26.99
C PRO A 96 -27.37 -3.61 -26.80
N ILE A 97 -28.20 -4.02 -27.76
CA ILE A 97 -28.96 -5.28 -27.69
C ILE A 97 -28.02 -6.49 -27.54
N ASP A 98 -26.88 -6.46 -28.23
CA ASP A 98 -25.82 -7.45 -28.14
C ASP A 98 -25.21 -7.55 -26.73
N VAL A 99 -25.02 -6.43 -26.02
CA VAL A 99 -24.55 -6.41 -24.63
C VAL A 99 -25.65 -6.88 -23.66
N ILE A 100 -26.92 -6.52 -23.90
CA ILE A 100 -28.06 -6.95 -23.09
C ILE A 100 -28.28 -8.46 -23.19
N ASN A 101 -28.13 -9.03 -24.39
CA ASN A 101 -28.35 -10.46 -24.65
C ASN A 101 -27.19 -11.34 -24.15
N GLN A 102 -26.08 -10.75 -23.72
CA GLN A 102 -24.94 -11.45 -23.12
C GLN A 102 -25.16 -11.87 -21.66
N LYS A 103 -26.39 -11.76 -21.12
CA LYS A 103 -26.79 -12.02 -19.70
C LYS A 103 -26.42 -13.38 -19.08
N LYS A 104 -25.74 -14.29 -19.80
CA LYS A 104 -25.06 -15.45 -19.21
C LYS A 104 -23.67 -15.63 -19.80
N PRO A 105 -22.68 -14.81 -19.41
CA PRO A 105 -21.30 -15.15 -19.66
C PRO A 105 -20.99 -16.40 -18.84
N SER A 106 -20.43 -17.44 -19.46
CA SER A 106 -19.73 -18.48 -18.70
C SER A 106 -18.66 -17.80 -17.84
N ARG A 107 -18.60 -18.07 -16.52
CA ARG A 107 -17.63 -17.44 -15.60
C ARG A 107 -16.22 -17.48 -16.21
N GLY A 108 -15.64 -16.31 -16.45
CA GLY A 108 -14.28 -16.18 -17.00
C GLY A 108 -14.18 -15.95 -18.51
N SER A 109 -15.29 -15.74 -19.22
CA SER A 109 -15.25 -15.32 -20.64
C SER A 109 -14.79 -13.87 -20.81
N SER A 110 -14.36 -13.49 -22.02
CA SER A 110 -14.05 -12.09 -22.36
C SER A 110 -15.26 -11.17 -22.20
N SER A 111 -16.45 -11.63 -22.57
CA SER A 111 -17.71 -10.89 -22.45
C SER A 111 -18.09 -10.57 -20.99
N ASP A 112 -17.76 -11.43 -20.03
CA ASP A 112 -17.95 -11.16 -18.58
C ASP A 112 -17.08 -9.97 -18.13
N LYS A 113 -15.87 -9.85 -18.69
CA LYS A 113 -14.95 -8.74 -18.40
C LYS A 113 -15.45 -7.43 -19.02
N ASP A 114 -16.03 -7.49 -20.21
CA ASP A 114 -16.52 -6.29 -20.92
C ASP A 114 -17.75 -5.70 -20.22
N LEU A 115 -18.68 -6.54 -19.77
CA LEU A 115 -19.83 -6.08 -18.98
C LEU A 115 -19.39 -5.53 -17.62
N LEU A 116 -18.46 -6.21 -16.94
CA LEU A 116 -17.90 -5.74 -15.67
C LEU A 116 -17.24 -4.37 -15.83
N LYS A 117 -16.45 -4.18 -16.89
CA LYS A 117 -15.84 -2.90 -17.20
C LYS A 117 -16.91 -1.84 -17.44
N THR A 118 -17.89 -2.12 -18.31
CA THR A 118 -19.00 -1.19 -18.58
C THR A 118 -19.74 -0.75 -17.32
N GLN A 119 -20.02 -1.68 -16.40
CA GLN A 119 -20.66 -1.36 -15.12
C GLN A 119 -19.78 -0.48 -14.22
N SER A 120 -18.47 -0.69 -14.25
CA SER A 120 -17.51 0.18 -13.56
C SER A 120 -17.52 1.58 -14.15
N ASP A 121 -17.34 1.68 -15.47
CA ASP A 121 -17.23 2.95 -16.19
C ASP A 121 -18.51 3.80 -16.00
N MET A 122 -19.69 3.16 -16.03
CA MET A 122 -20.96 3.85 -15.73
C MET A 122 -21.08 4.31 -14.26
N PHE A 123 -20.47 3.59 -13.31
CA PHE A 123 -20.42 4.03 -11.92
C PHE A 123 -19.51 5.24 -11.74
N GLU A 124 -18.37 5.28 -12.42
CA GLU A 124 -17.48 6.45 -12.46
C GLU A 124 -18.19 7.65 -13.09
N ALA A 125 -18.85 7.44 -14.23
CA ALA A 125 -19.64 8.47 -14.89
C ALA A 125 -20.79 8.99 -14.01
N TYR A 126 -21.41 8.11 -13.25
CA TYR A 126 -22.44 8.49 -12.28
C TYR A 126 -21.89 9.41 -11.18
N VAL A 127 -20.72 9.11 -10.63
CA VAL A 127 -20.04 9.95 -9.62
C VAL A 127 -19.85 11.37 -10.17
N ALA A 128 -19.34 11.50 -11.40
CA ALA A 128 -19.19 12.79 -12.04
C ALA A 128 -20.54 13.49 -12.27
N ALA A 129 -21.57 12.76 -12.70
CA ALA A 129 -22.90 13.32 -12.93
C ALA A 129 -23.52 13.89 -11.64
N VAL A 130 -23.40 13.19 -10.50
CA VAL A 130 -23.88 13.71 -9.20
C VAL A 130 -23.19 15.04 -8.89
N ILE A 131 -21.87 15.10 -9.02
CA ILE A 131 -21.08 16.31 -8.72
C ILE A 131 -21.49 17.46 -9.63
N LEU A 132 -21.53 17.25 -10.95
CA LEU A 132 -21.81 18.30 -11.92
C LEU A 132 -23.27 18.78 -11.88
N SER A 133 -24.20 17.91 -11.45
CA SER A 133 -25.61 18.28 -11.34
C SER A 133 -25.93 19.24 -10.20
N ASP A 134 -25.02 19.39 -9.24
CA ASP A 134 -25.12 20.35 -8.14
C ASP A 134 -23.79 21.08 -7.94
N PRO A 135 -23.55 22.20 -8.63
CA PRO A 135 -22.30 22.95 -8.49
C PRO A 135 -22.01 23.46 -7.07
N ALA A 136 -23.04 23.61 -6.22
CA ALA A 136 -22.89 24.13 -4.87
C ALA A 136 -22.52 23.03 -3.86
N ASN A 137 -23.21 21.88 -3.91
CA ASN A 137 -23.08 20.83 -2.89
C ASN A 137 -22.68 19.45 -3.44
N GLY A 138 -22.48 19.33 -4.76
CA GLY A 138 -22.24 18.05 -5.43
C GLY A 138 -20.97 17.35 -4.95
N ILE A 139 -19.90 18.11 -4.73
CA ILE A 139 -18.63 17.59 -4.19
C ILE A 139 -18.83 17.04 -2.77
N GLU A 140 -19.41 17.84 -1.87
CA GLU A 140 -19.59 17.45 -0.47
C GLU A 140 -20.54 16.25 -0.34
N THR A 141 -21.67 16.28 -1.06
CA THR A 141 -22.65 15.19 -1.09
C THR A 141 -22.01 13.89 -1.55
N THR A 142 -21.24 13.95 -2.64
CA THR A 142 -20.57 12.78 -3.22
C THR A 142 -19.48 12.25 -2.29
N MET A 143 -18.66 13.13 -1.71
CA MET A 143 -17.61 12.74 -0.77
C MET A 143 -18.20 12.08 0.49
N SER A 144 -19.28 12.63 1.04
CA SER A 144 -19.98 12.06 2.20
C SER A 144 -20.54 10.68 1.89
N TRP A 145 -21.21 10.52 0.74
CA TRP A 145 -21.74 9.25 0.29
C TRP A 145 -20.64 8.19 0.06
N LEU A 146 -19.57 8.52 -0.67
CA LEU A 146 -18.45 7.61 -0.92
C LEU A 146 -17.73 7.23 0.37
N LYS A 147 -17.55 8.17 1.30
CA LYS A 147 -17.01 7.89 2.64
C LYS A 147 -17.86 6.87 3.39
N ALA A 148 -19.19 7.01 3.37
CA ALA A 148 -20.09 6.04 3.98
C ALA A 148 -20.01 4.68 3.26
N LEU A 149 -19.94 4.69 1.93
CA LEU A 149 -19.90 3.49 1.09
C LEU A 149 -18.63 2.67 1.33
N TRP A 150 -17.46 3.31 1.30
CA TRP A 150 -16.16 2.72 1.57
C TRP A 150 -15.93 2.39 3.05
N GLY A 151 -16.57 3.13 3.96
CA GLY A 151 -16.54 2.82 5.39
C GLY A 151 -16.93 1.37 5.70
N ARG A 152 -17.81 0.78 4.88
CA ARG A 152 -18.22 -0.63 4.99
C ARG A 152 -17.08 -1.62 4.72
N SER A 153 -16.20 -1.30 3.78
CA SER A 153 -15.09 -2.16 3.34
C SER A 153 -13.75 -1.86 4.02
N LEU A 154 -13.66 -0.74 4.76
CA LEU A 154 -12.47 -0.31 5.49
C LEU A 154 -12.45 -0.74 6.97
N ILE A 155 -13.55 -1.30 7.50
CA ILE A 155 -13.67 -1.68 8.93
C ILE A 155 -12.49 -2.55 9.37
N GLU A 156 -12.14 -3.56 8.58
CA GLU A 156 -11.04 -4.47 8.93
C GLU A 156 -9.67 -3.80 8.84
N ASP A 157 -9.47 -2.87 7.89
CA ASP A 157 -8.22 -2.14 7.75
C ASP A 157 -8.01 -1.19 8.92
N VAL A 158 -9.07 -0.49 9.36
CA VAL A 158 -9.06 0.36 10.55
C VAL A 158 -8.70 -0.47 11.78
N GLN A 159 -9.37 -1.60 11.99
CA GLN A 159 -9.06 -2.49 13.13
C GLN A 159 -7.62 -3.02 13.10
N LYS A 160 -7.09 -3.39 11.92
CA LYS A 160 -5.70 -3.84 11.77
C LYS A 160 -4.71 -2.70 12.01
N ALA A 161 -5.00 -1.50 11.53
CA ALA A 161 -4.19 -0.31 11.73
C ALA A 161 -4.16 0.10 13.21
N GLU A 162 -5.31 0.13 13.89
CA GLU A 162 -5.42 0.43 15.32
C GLU A 162 -4.67 -0.61 16.17
N ARG A 163 -4.79 -1.91 15.87
CA ARG A 163 -4.00 -2.95 16.57
C ARG A 163 -2.51 -2.76 16.37
N SER A 164 -2.08 -2.44 15.15
CA SER A 164 -0.68 -2.19 14.83
C SER A 164 -0.16 -0.94 15.53
N GLN A 165 -0.96 0.13 15.58
CA GLN A 165 -0.65 1.34 16.35
C GLN A 165 -0.64 1.09 17.85
N THR A 166 -1.53 0.25 18.39
CA THR A 166 -1.54 -0.10 19.81
C THR A 166 -0.30 -0.91 20.19
N LEU A 167 0.14 -1.81 19.30
CA LEU A 167 1.41 -2.52 19.45
C LEU A 167 2.59 -1.54 19.39
N VAL A 168 2.61 -0.62 18.43
CA VAL A 168 3.66 0.41 18.33
C VAL A 168 3.66 1.35 19.54
N ALA A 169 2.52 1.84 20.01
CA ALA A 169 2.40 2.70 21.19
C ALA A 169 2.80 1.98 22.48
N ARG A 170 2.46 0.68 22.63
CA ARG A 170 3.00 -0.16 23.72
C ARG A 170 4.50 -0.35 23.60
N THR A 171 5.03 -0.38 22.38
CA THR A 171 6.48 -0.47 22.12
C THR A 171 7.17 0.90 22.23
N GLU A 172 6.47 2.03 22.09
CA GLU A 172 7.04 3.39 22.23
C GLU A 172 7.20 3.80 23.71
N ASN A 173 6.41 3.22 24.61
CA ASN A 173 6.65 3.33 26.06
C ASN A 173 7.85 2.49 26.54
N THR A 174 8.48 1.71 25.65
CA THR A 174 9.80 1.12 25.85
C THR A 174 10.76 1.76 24.85
N ARG A 175 11.71 2.57 25.34
CA ARG A 175 12.82 3.17 24.57
C ARG A 175 13.13 2.41 23.27
N ARG A 176 12.94 3.06 22.10
CA ARG A 176 13.26 2.56 20.75
C ARG A 176 14.45 1.59 20.79
N GLU A 177 14.18 0.28 20.74
CA GLU A 177 15.24 -0.73 20.78
C GLU A 177 16.10 -0.56 19.53
N ARG A 178 17.40 -0.33 19.73
CA ARG A 178 18.36 -0.18 18.64
C ARG A 178 18.39 -1.48 17.84
N THR A 179 18.37 -1.40 16.51
CA THR A 179 18.52 -2.60 15.70
C THR A 179 19.89 -3.23 15.92
N PRO A 180 20.07 -4.55 15.72
CA PRO A 180 21.37 -5.21 15.92
C PRO A 180 22.56 -4.53 15.21
N LYS A 181 22.34 -3.98 14.00
CA LYS A 181 23.36 -3.19 13.29
C LYS A 181 23.70 -1.87 13.99
N GLU A 182 22.69 -1.15 14.47
CA GLU A 182 22.88 0.13 15.18
C GLU A 182 23.55 -0.09 16.53
N GLU A 183 23.15 -1.13 17.24
CA GLU A 183 23.76 -1.50 18.52
C GLU A 183 25.23 -1.89 18.34
N LEU A 184 25.53 -2.79 17.40
CA LEU A 184 26.91 -3.19 17.09
C LEU A 184 27.76 -2.00 16.65
N SER A 185 27.20 -1.12 15.80
CA SER A 185 27.86 0.11 15.38
C SER A 185 28.18 0.99 16.59
N SER A 186 27.22 1.21 17.50
CA SER A 186 27.45 2.02 18.70
C SER A 186 28.54 1.45 19.63
N ARG A 187 28.71 0.13 19.66
CA ARG A 187 29.72 -0.55 20.48
C ARG A 187 31.11 -0.55 19.85
N ILE A 188 31.24 -0.59 18.53
CA ILE A 188 32.54 -0.78 17.86
C ILE A 188 33.00 0.45 17.07
N VAL A 189 32.10 1.11 16.34
CA VAL A 189 32.45 2.20 15.42
C VAL A 189 32.89 3.45 16.20
N ILE A 190 33.99 4.04 15.75
CA ILE A 190 34.56 5.32 16.19
C ILE A 190 35.27 5.98 14.98
N LYS A 191 35.68 7.24 15.09
CA LYS A 191 36.36 7.95 13.99
C LYS A 191 37.63 7.21 13.57
N GLY A 192 37.65 6.70 12.33
CA GLY A 192 38.75 5.91 11.76
C GLY A 192 38.53 4.39 11.80
N ILE A 193 37.44 3.91 12.41
CA ILE A 193 37.14 2.48 12.56
C ILE A 193 35.73 2.22 12.06
N THR A 194 35.59 1.38 11.03
CA THR A 194 34.32 1.20 10.32
C THR A 194 33.92 -0.27 10.21
N LEU A 195 32.60 -0.50 10.14
CA LEU A 195 32.02 -1.81 9.86
C LEU A 195 31.42 -1.81 8.46
N ARG A 196 31.81 -2.78 7.63
CA ARG A 196 31.29 -2.98 6.27
C ARG A 196 30.49 -4.27 6.18
N TYR A 197 29.33 -4.21 5.55
CA TYR A 197 28.49 -5.38 5.29
C TYR A 197 28.61 -5.75 3.82
N LYS A 198 29.14 -6.95 3.52
CA LYS A 198 29.27 -7.43 2.14
C LYS A 198 28.48 -8.71 1.94
N ARG A 199 27.78 -8.80 0.81
CA ARG A 199 27.12 -10.04 0.39
C ARG A 199 28.20 -11.08 0.11
N MET A 200 27.95 -12.30 0.56
CA MET A 200 28.82 -13.45 0.33
C MET A 200 28.07 -14.47 -0.52
N GLU A 201 28.83 -15.24 -1.30
CA GLU A 201 28.28 -16.40 -1.98
C GLU A 201 27.99 -17.50 -0.96
N SER A 202 26.78 -18.05 -1.00
CA SER A 202 26.43 -19.20 -0.19
C SER A 202 25.35 -20.01 -0.91
N LYS A 203 25.47 -21.34 -0.86
CA LYS A 203 24.46 -22.26 -1.37
C LYS A 203 23.46 -22.70 -0.30
N LYS A 204 23.35 -21.95 0.80
CA LYS A 204 22.42 -22.28 1.90
C LYS A 204 20.99 -22.09 1.41
N ARG A 205 20.15 -23.10 1.65
CA ARG A 205 18.73 -23.06 1.35
C ARG A 205 17.92 -23.15 2.64
N ASP A 206 16.82 -22.43 2.66
CA ASP A 206 15.87 -22.50 3.76
C ASP A 206 15.23 -23.90 3.82
N LYS A 207 15.20 -24.51 5.00
CA LYS A 207 14.75 -25.89 5.18
C LYS A 207 13.24 -26.08 4.93
N HIS A 208 12.47 -25.00 4.97
CA HIS A 208 11.00 -25.07 4.89
C HIS A 208 10.49 -24.63 3.52
N SER A 209 11.08 -23.60 2.94
CA SER A 209 10.69 -23.04 1.64
C SER A 209 11.56 -23.52 0.48
N GLY A 210 12.73 -24.12 0.74
CA GLY A 210 13.69 -24.54 -0.29
C GLY A 210 14.37 -23.38 -1.03
N GLN A 211 14.06 -22.14 -0.69
CA GLN A 211 14.60 -20.94 -1.32
C GLN A 211 16.05 -20.69 -0.91
N GLU A 212 16.83 -20.09 -1.80
CA GLU A 212 18.21 -19.72 -1.52
C GLU A 212 18.28 -18.55 -0.54
N LEU A 213 19.09 -18.72 0.51
CA LEU A 213 19.32 -17.71 1.53
C LEU A 213 20.41 -16.74 1.07
N PHE A 214 20.12 -15.44 1.20
CA PHE A 214 21.14 -14.41 1.10
C PHE A 214 22.05 -14.49 2.31
N THR A 215 23.35 -14.50 2.09
CA THR A 215 24.36 -14.49 3.15
C THR A 215 25.15 -13.19 3.12
N VAL A 216 25.33 -12.59 4.30
CA VAL A 216 26.02 -11.31 4.49
C VAL A 216 27.07 -11.48 5.59
N GLY A 217 28.29 -11.04 5.33
CA GLY A 217 29.37 -10.94 6.30
C GLY A 217 29.52 -9.51 6.84
N VAL A 218 29.84 -9.38 8.12
CA VAL A 218 30.24 -8.12 8.78
C VAL A 218 31.76 -8.08 8.86
N TYR A 219 32.36 -7.03 8.29
CA TYR A 219 33.80 -6.84 8.22
C TYR A 219 34.21 -5.59 8.99
N LEU A 220 35.34 -5.65 9.69
CA LEU A 220 35.93 -4.55 10.41
C LEU A 220 37.15 -4.01 9.67
N ASP A 221 37.26 -2.68 9.64
CA ASP A 221 38.47 -1.96 9.26
C ASP A 221 38.85 -1.01 10.39
N GLY A 222 39.94 -1.31 11.09
CA GLY A 222 40.44 -0.54 12.23
C GLY A 222 41.34 -1.36 13.15
N TRP A 223 42.03 -0.68 14.07
CA TRP A 223 42.99 -1.30 15.02
C TRP A 223 44.03 -2.21 14.35
N GLY A 224 44.56 -1.81 13.19
CA GLY A 224 45.57 -2.58 12.45
C GLY A 224 45.01 -3.79 11.68
N GLU A 225 43.72 -4.07 11.77
CA GLU A 225 43.05 -5.10 10.95
C GLU A 225 42.25 -4.45 9.82
N LEU A 226 42.44 -4.94 8.59
CA LEU A 226 41.73 -4.47 7.41
C LEU A 226 40.94 -5.62 6.80
N GLY A 227 39.63 -5.45 6.68
CA GLY A 227 38.71 -6.45 6.15
C GLY A 227 38.53 -7.68 7.05
N LYS A 228 38.65 -7.55 8.37
CA LYS A 228 38.47 -8.68 9.30
C LYS A 228 37.01 -9.12 9.35
N LEU A 229 36.72 -10.37 9.01
CA LEU A 229 35.38 -10.93 9.16
C LEU A 229 35.04 -11.12 10.65
N LEU A 230 34.02 -10.42 11.14
CA LEU A 230 33.53 -10.52 12.51
C LEU A 230 32.42 -11.56 12.67
N GLY A 231 31.53 -11.68 11.68
CA GLY A 231 30.38 -12.57 11.74
C GLY A 231 29.62 -12.65 10.42
N VAL A 232 28.78 -13.67 10.30
CA VAL A 232 28.03 -13.99 9.08
C VAL A 232 26.58 -14.29 9.45
N GLY A 233 25.65 -13.78 8.66
CA GLY A 233 24.22 -14.06 8.80
C GLY A 233 23.59 -14.45 7.48
N SER A 234 22.63 -15.37 7.54
CA SER A 234 21.88 -15.85 6.36
C SER A 234 20.37 -15.67 6.58
N ALA A 235 19.66 -15.14 5.58
CA ALA A 235 18.21 -14.93 5.61
C ALA A 235 17.58 -14.86 4.22
N LEU A 236 16.25 -14.77 4.15
CA LEU A 236 15.50 -14.62 2.90
C LEU A 236 15.66 -13.23 2.26
N SER A 237 16.25 -12.26 2.97
CA SER A 237 16.59 -10.95 2.41
C SER A 237 17.98 -10.48 2.85
N ILE A 238 18.63 -9.65 2.03
CA ILE A 238 19.94 -9.05 2.33
C ILE A 238 19.88 -8.22 3.62
N LYS A 239 18.77 -7.50 3.83
CA LYS A 239 18.57 -6.63 5.01
C LYS A 239 18.54 -7.47 6.29
N GLU A 240 17.74 -8.53 6.31
CA GLU A 240 17.61 -9.44 7.46
C GLU A 240 18.89 -10.24 7.69
N ALA A 241 19.54 -10.71 6.62
CA ALA A 241 20.82 -11.42 6.69
C ALA A 241 21.89 -10.55 7.37
N GLY A 242 21.93 -9.25 7.04
CA GLY A 242 22.81 -8.30 7.69
C GLY A 242 22.48 -8.03 9.17
N GLN A 243 21.21 -8.04 9.56
CA GLN A 243 20.81 -7.90 10.98
C GLN A 243 21.22 -9.14 11.78
N LYS A 244 20.98 -10.35 11.23
CA LYS A 244 21.44 -11.61 11.82
C LYS A 244 22.96 -11.68 11.94
N ALA A 245 23.68 -11.19 10.93
CA ALA A 245 25.14 -11.13 10.96
C ALA A 245 25.63 -10.26 12.11
N ALA A 246 25.01 -9.09 12.33
CA ALA A 246 25.34 -8.20 13.45
C ALA A 246 24.98 -8.81 14.81
N ALA A 247 23.81 -9.44 14.93
CA ALA A 247 23.40 -10.14 16.15
C ALA A 247 24.38 -11.26 16.53
N GLY A 248 24.80 -12.09 15.56
CA GLY A 248 25.76 -13.16 15.79
C GLY A 248 27.14 -12.66 16.24
N VAL A 249 27.56 -11.46 15.83
CA VAL A 249 28.78 -10.81 16.36
C VAL A 249 28.59 -10.46 17.84
N MET A 250 27.44 -9.89 18.20
CA MET A 250 27.14 -9.49 19.59
C MET A 250 26.98 -10.68 20.53
N GLU A 251 26.49 -11.82 20.04
CA GLU A 251 26.43 -13.07 20.82
C GLU A 251 27.82 -13.61 21.17
N ASN A 252 28.84 -13.31 20.36
CA ASN A 252 30.22 -13.68 20.62
C ASN A 252 30.86 -12.75 21.67
N LYS A 253 30.57 -13.03 22.95
CA LYS A 253 31.06 -12.26 24.11
C LYS A 253 32.58 -12.09 24.15
N LYS A 254 33.35 -13.09 23.70
CA LYS A 254 34.83 -13.00 23.67
C LYS A 254 35.30 -11.96 22.66
N LEU A 255 34.74 -12.02 21.45
CA LEU A 255 35.06 -11.08 20.37
C LEU A 255 34.62 -9.65 20.72
N MET A 256 33.42 -9.49 21.28
CA MET A 256 32.93 -8.17 21.71
C MET A 256 33.82 -7.56 22.80
N LYS A 257 34.24 -8.35 23.80
CA LYS A 257 35.12 -7.85 24.87
C LYS A 257 36.46 -7.32 24.33
N VAL A 258 37.02 -7.95 23.30
CA VAL A 258 38.26 -7.49 22.65
C VAL A 258 38.05 -6.13 21.99
N TYR A 259 37.03 -5.98 21.14
CA TYR A 259 36.83 -4.73 20.41
C TYR A 259 36.28 -3.58 21.28
N GLU A 260 35.48 -3.89 22.31
CA GLU A 260 35.06 -2.91 23.31
C GLU A 260 36.27 -2.41 24.13
N SER A 261 37.21 -3.30 24.48
CA SER A 261 38.46 -2.92 25.14
C SER A 261 39.35 -2.09 24.22
N ASN A 262 39.48 -2.46 22.94
CA ASN A 262 40.23 -1.69 21.95
C ASN A 262 39.63 -0.31 21.71
N LYS A 263 38.30 -0.19 21.71
CA LYS A 263 37.59 1.09 21.63
C LYS A 263 37.86 1.95 22.86
N LYS A 264 37.80 1.36 24.05
CA LYS A 264 38.08 2.08 25.31
C LYS A 264 39.52 2.59 25.35
N ALA A 265 40.50 1.74 25.04
CA ALA A 265 41.91 2.12 24.98
C ALA A 265 42.18 3.22 23.93
N PHE A 266 41.52 3.18 22.77
CA PHE A 266 41.65 4.21 21.75
C PHE A 266 41.05 5.57 22.17
N LEU A 267 39.99 5.56 22.98
CA LEU A 267 39.41 6.78 23.54
C LEU A 267 40.27 7.35 24.67
N GLU A 268 40.82 6.49 25.53
CA GLU A 268 41.73 6.89 26.62
C GLU A 268 43.05 7.45 26.08
N GLY A 269 43.68 6.81 25.09
CA GLY A 269 44.93 7.30 24.47
C GLY A 269 44.80 8.59 23.65
N LYS A 270 43.57 9.07 23.39
CA LYS A 270 43.30 10.40 22.80
C LYS A 270 42.91 11.47 23.83
N GLY A 271 42.70 11.07 25.08
CA GLY A 271 42.42 11.97 26.19
C GLY A 271 43.66 12.66 26.76
N ASP A 272 44.85 12.13 26.48
CA ASP A 272 46.14 12.64 26.99
C ASP A 272 46.85 13.62 26.01
N GLU A 273 46.20 14.01 24.90
CA GLU A 273 46.71 15.02 23.93
C GLU A 273 45.83 16.29 23.86
N VAL A 274 45.20 16.71 24.96
CA VAL A 274 44.52 18.03 25.06
C VAL A 274 45.06 18.83 26.23
#